data_AF-E3M6F7-F1
#
_entry.id   AF-E3M6F7-F1
#
_cell.length_a   1.000
_cell.length_b   1.000
_cell.length_c   1.000
_cell.angle_alpha   90.00
_cell.angle_beta   90.00
_cell.angle_gamma   90.00
#
_symmetry.space_group_name_H-M   'P 1'
#
loop_
_entity.id
_entity.type
_entity.pdbx_description
1 polymer ?
#
loop_
_entity_poly.entity_id
_entity_poly.type
_entity_poly.pdbx_seq_one_letter_code
_entity_poly.pdbx_strand_id
1 'polypeptide(L)'
;MSSFPLLKLPLVVLREVSSCCTPLDILILSNSSKRTANIFHSIISRKRFEMHVVLFIEPKVHIKEGHKEHIFNIPYEQMNRINWKDKNHSMNFVFESISIDNITGIIDHMHHVLNTEMRSIVIDIGHCFGNVPRVVYWLNRRQESVDTLTIIYRRPNDDELVLMLKELKINKHLNISIKSTSHPIKPLNVKLKVDCFWMRGGYSSPWISLDHIANFDCIHIDLTTYSFTSFDMNRYLKAWMSGCNSRMEYLCLNVIRYSGHETLTDGIYVEDNTSSIVRSYTNQILRTPCVFERGTNMRRKDGRSATFQLKPIATDNSETIFLFRMVVWPDVVY
;
A
#
# COMPACT_ATOMS: atom_id res chain seq x y z
N MET A 1 41.21 -25.51 22.05
CA MET A 1 40.09 -24.61 22.38
C MET A 1 38.98 -25.45 23.00
N SER A 2 38.52 -25.12 24.20
CA SER A 2 37.35 -25.78 24.82
C SER A 2 36.07 -25.34 24.11
N SER A 3 35.17 -26.28 23.80
CA SER A 3 33.89 -25.96 23.17
C SER A 3 32.95 -25.30 24.19
N PHE A 4 32.30 -24.20 23.79
CA PHE A 4 31.27 -23.54 24.59
C PHE A 4 29.89 -24.10 24.19
N PRO A 5 29.17 -24.81 25.08
CA PRO A 5 27.93 -25.47 24.71
C PRO A 5 26.74 -24.50 24.79
N LEU A 6 26.68 -23.53 23.87
CA LEU A 6 25.64 -22.49 23.82
C LEU A 6 24.22 -23.07 24.01
N LEU A 7 23.88 -24.17 23.34
CA LEU A 7 22.55 -24.79 23.39
C LEU A 7 22.24 -25.55 24.69
N LYS A 8 23.19 -25.65 25.63
CA LYS A 8 22.98 -26.23 26.97
C LYS A 8 22.76 -25.15 28.04
N LEU A 9 22.84 -23.87 27.67
CA LEU A 9 22.56 -22.78 28.60
C LEU A 9 21.09 -22.78 29.04
N PRO A 10 20.79 -22.35 30.27
CA PRO A 10 19.41 -22.14 30.71
C PRO A 10 18.66 -21.16 29.79
N LEU A 11 17.34 -21.36 29.64
CA LEU A 11 16.50 -20.56 28.74
C LEU A 11 16.60 -19.05 28.99
N VAL A 12 16.72 -18.65 30.27
CA VAL A 12 16.86 -17.24 30.66
C VAL A 12 18.16 -16.64 30.12
N VAL A 13 19.27 -17.38 30.21
CA VAL A 13 20.56 -16.95 29.68
C VAL A 13 20.50 -16.89 28.15
N LEU A 14 19.87 -17.88 27.50
CA LEU A 14 19.68 -17.85 26.04
C LEU A 14 18.86 -16.64 25.57
N ARG A 15 17.83 -16.25 26.32
CA ARG A 15 17.06 -15.03 26.04
C ARG A 15 17.93 -13.79 26.13
N GLU A 16 18.72 -13.66 27.18
CA GLU A 16 19.61 -12.51 27.38
C GLU A 16 20.71 -12.44 26.31
N VAL A 17 21.28 -13.59 25.93
CA VAL A 17 22.21 -13.66 24.79
C VAL A 17 21.50 -13.22 23.51
N SER A 18 20.28 -13.71 23.28
CA SER A 18 19.52 -13.37 22.08
C SER A 18 19.17 -11.88 21.98
N SER A 19 18.88 -11.20 23.09
CA SER A 19 18.60 -9.75 23.09
C SER A 19 19.80 -8.90 22.71
N CYS A 20 21.01 -9.43 22.88
CA CYS A 20 22.25 -8.78 22.44
C CYS A 20 22.60 -9.08 20.97
N CYS A 21 22.00 -10.12 20.37
CA CYS A 21 22.24 -10.50 18.97
C CYS A 21 21.43 -9.63 18.01
N THR A 22 22.04 -9.23 16.90
CA THR A 22 21.32 -8.61 15.78
C THR A 22 20.49 -9.66 15.02
N PRO A 23 19.52 -9.27 14.18
CA PRO A 23 18.81 -10.20 13.32
C PRO A 23 19.75 -11.04 12.44
N LEU A 24 20.86 -10.46 11.97
CA LEU A 24 21.85 -11.17 11.18
C LEU A 24 22.55 -12.28 11.98
N ASP A 25 22.98 -11.98 13.21
CA ASP A 25 23.61 -12.96 14.10
C ASP A 25 22.67 -14.13 14.39
N ILE A 26 21.39 -13.82 14.68
CA ILE A 26 20.34 -14.80 14.92
C ILE A 26 20.18 -15.72 13.70
N LEU A 27 20.08 -15.15 12.49
CA LEU A 27 19.90 -15.92 11.26
C LEU A 27 21.12 -16.79 10.95
N ILE A 28 22.35 -16.27 11.10
CA ILE A 28 23.58 -17.04 10.90
C ILE A 28 23.63 -18.22 11.88
N LEU A 29 23.39 -17.97 13.17
CA LEU A 29 23.41 -19.02 14.19
C LEU A 29 22.30 -20.04 13.95
N SER A 30 21.11 -19.61 13.52
CA SER A 30 19.99 -20.50 13.23
C SER A 30 20.30 -21.50 12.11
N ASN A 31 21.15 -21.14 11.14
CA ASN A 31 21.55 -22.01 10.04
C ASN A 31 22.48 -23.15 10.49
N SER A 32 22.97 -23.13 11.73
CA SER A 32 23.84 -24.18 12.25
C SER A 32 23.10 -25.52 12.46
N SER A 33 21.82 -25.48 12.83
CA SER A 33 20.97 -26.67 12.96
C SER A 33 19.49 -26.34 13.11
N LYS A 34 18.60 -27.29 12.77
CA LYS A 34 17.16 -27.19 13.06
C LYS A 34 16.87 -26.92 14.54
N ARG A 35 17.68 -27.50 15.44
CA ARG A 35 17.55 -27.30 16.89
C ARG A 35 17.81 -25.85 17.26
N THR A 36 18.84 -25.23 16.68
CA THR A 36 19.18 -23.82 16.93
C THR A 36 18.08 -22.89 16.43
N ALA A 37 17.57 -23.13 15.21
CA ALA A 37 16.45 -22.36 14.66
C ALA A 37 15.21 -22.41 15.57
N ASN A 38 14.83 -23.59 16.06
CA ASN A 38 13.69 -23.75 16.96
C ASN A 38 13.89 -23.07 18.32
N ILE A 39 15.12 -23.08 18.84
CA ILE A 39 15.45 -22.35 20.07
C ILE A 39 15.24 -20.86 19.86
N PHE A 40 15.80 -20.27 18.80
CA PHE A 40 15.63 -18.84 18.50
C PHE A 40 14.15 -18.45 18.33
N HIS A 41 13.38 -19.23 17.56
CA HIS A 41 11.94 -19.04 17.44
C HIS A 41 11.23 -18.97 18.80
N SER A 42 11.61 -19.86 19.73
CA SER A 42 10.96 -19.96 21.06
C SER A 42 11.34 -18.85 22.05
N ILE A 43 12.52 -18.24 21.88
CA ILE A 43 13.04 -17.23 22.82
C ILE A 43 12.82 -15.80 22.33
N ILE A 44 12.70 -15.59 21.01
CA ILE A 44 12.49 -14.27 20.43
C ILE A 44 11.03 -13.86 20.61
N SER A 45 10.85 -12.65 21.17
CA SER A 45 9.53 -12.04 21.30
C SER A 45 8.97 -11.64 19.94
N ARG A 46 7.69 -11.94 19.71
CA ARG A 46 6.95 -11.55 18.49
C ARG A 46 6.90 -10.04 18.22
N LYS A 47 7.11 -9.23 19.26
CA LYS A 47 7.08 -7.75 19.17
C LYS A 47 8.45 -7.14 18.91
N ARG A 48 9.51 -7.94 18.90
CA ARG A 48 10.87 -7.43 18.77
C ARG A 48 11.16 -6.92 17.36
N PHE A 49 10.66 -7.67 16.37
CA PHE A 49 10.94 -7.42 14.97
C PHE A 49 9.67 -7.11 14.20
N GLU A 50 9.82 -6.32 13.14
CA GLU A 50 8.82 -6.18 12.09
C GLU A 50 9.45 -6.54 10.75
N MET A 51 8.80 -7.43 10.00
CA MET A 51 9.28 -7.88 8.70
C MET A 51 8.54 -7.19 7.56
N HIS A 52 9.29 -6.64 6.61
CA HIS A 52 8.78 -6.09 5.36
C HIS A 52 9.45 -6.81 4.18
N VAL A 53 8.65 -7.39 3.29
CA VAL A 53 9.11 -8.21 2.17
C VAL A 53 9.02 -7.41 0.87
N VAL A 54 10.05 -7.51 0.05
CA VAL A 54 10.13 -6.88 -1.27
C VAL A 54 10.36 -7.97 -2.31
N LEU A 55 9.36 -8.20 -3.17
CA LEU A 55 9.38 -9.14 -4.29
C LEU A 55 9.55 -8.38 -5.61
N PHE A 56 10.80 -8.09 -5.93
CA PHE A 56 11.28 -7.49 -7.18
C PHE A 56 12.42 -8.34 -7.71
N ILE A 57 12.89 -8.07 -8.94
CA ILE A 57 14.12 -8.62 -9.50
C ILE A 57 15.31 -8.65 -8.51
N GLU A 58 15.41 -7.71 -7.57
CA GLU A 58 16.29 -7.84 -6.42
C GLU A 58 15.44 -8.01 -5.16
N PRO A 59 15.06 -9.26 -4.79
CA PRO A 59 14.17 -9.48 -3.68
C PRO A 59 14.90 -9.26 -2.36
N LYS A 60 14.23 -8.62 -1.40
CA LYS A 60 14.82 -8.20 -0.13
C LYS A 60 13.84 -8.40 1.02
N VAL A 61 14.39 -8.60 2.21
CA VAL A 61 13.64 -8.55 3.46
C VAL A 61 14.24 -7.47 4.34
N HIS A 62 13.39 -6.55 4.77
CA HIS A 62 13.72 -5.52 5.74
C HIS A 62 13.21 -5.95 7.11
N ILE A 63 14.10 -6.04 8.10
CA ILE A 63 13.76 -6.32 9.49
C ILE A 63 13.98 -5.06 10.30
N LYS A 64 12.91 -4.53 10.89
CA LYS A 64 12.99 -3.39 11.81
C LYS A 64 13.05 -3.86 13.25
N GLU A 65 13.91 -3.22 14.03
CA GLU A 65 14.03 -3.38 15.48
C GLU A 65 14.04 -1.98 16.10
N GLY A 66 12.86 -1.50 16.53
CA GLY A 66 12.67 -0.11 16.91
C GLY A 66 12.99 0.85 15.76
N HIS A 67 14.02 1.68 15.91
CA HIS A 67 14.47 2.63 14.88
C HIS A 67 15.55 2.07 13.94
N LYS A 68 16.07 0.86 14.21
CA LYS A 68 17.10 0.22 13.38
C LYS A 68 16.44 -0.58 12.27
N GLU A 69 17.03 -0.55 11.09
CA GLU A 69 16.59 -1.32 9.92
C GLU A 69 17.75 -2.19 9.42
N HIS A 70 17.46 -3.47 9.23
CA HIS A 70 18.40 -4.47 8.70
C HIS A 70 17.87 -4.99 7.37
N ILE A 71 18.67 -4.91 6.31
CA ILE A 71 18.28 -5.28 4.95
C ILE A 71 19.00 -6.57 4.54
N PHE A 72 18.23 -7.57 4.13
CA PHE A 72 18.72 -8.86 3.66
C PHE A 72 18.36 -9.04 2.19
N ASN A 73 19.36 -9.12 1.32
CA ASN A 73 19.15 -9.51 -0.08
C ASN A 73 18.89 -11.02 -0.15
N ILE A 74 17.87 -11.44 -0.90
CA ILE A 74 17.50 -12.84 -1.03
C ILE A 74 18.08 -13.38 -2.35
N PRO A 75 19.09 -14.26 -2.31
CA PRO A 75 19.67 -14.79 -3.53
C PRO A 75 18.71 -15.78 -4.21
N TYR A 76 18.73 -15.80 -5.54
CA TYR A 76 18.02 -16.77 -6.36
C TYR A 76 18.84 -17.04 -7.62
N GLU A 77 18.74 -18.25 -8.18
CA GLU A 77 19.67 -18.71 -9.22
C GLU A 77 19.61 -17.88 -10.51
N GLN A 78 18.40 -17.53 -10.94
CA GLN A 78 18.16 -16.76 -12.17
C GLN A 78 18.86 -15.38 -12.13
N MET A 79 19.19 -14.85 -10.95
CA MET A 79 19.90 -13.58 -10.77
C MET A 79 21.24 -13.54 -11.51
N ASN A 80 21.93 -14.69 -11.60
CA ASN A 80 23.23 -14.82 -12.27
C ASN A 80 23.12 -14.78 -13.80
N ARG A 81 21.92 -14.96 -14.35
CA ARG A 81 21.65 -14.99 -15.81
C ARG A 81 21.20 -13.62 -16.34
N ILE A 82 21.00 -12.63 -15.47
CA ILE A 82 20.51 -11.31 -15.84
C ILE A 82 21.65 -10.46 -16.39
N ASN A 83 21.44 -9.88 -17.57
CA ASN A 83 22.34 -8.85 -18.09
C ASN A 83 22.03 -7.49 -17.43
N TRP A 84 22.67 -7.22 -16.29
CA TRP A 84 22.50 -5.96 -15.54
C TRP A 84 22.92 -4.71 -16.30
N LYS A 85 23.66 -4.83 -17.40
CA LYS A 85 24.03 -3.70 -18.27
C LYS A 85 22.90 -3.31 -19.24
N ASP A 86 21.95 -4.19 -19.51
CA ASP A 86 20.77 -3.86 -20.32
C ASP A 86 19.89 -2.87 -19.54
N LYS A 87 19.59 -1.71 -20.11
CA LYS A 87 18.72 -0.70 -19.47
C LYS A 87 17.30 -1.21 -19.26
N ASN A 88 16.87 -2.22 -20.03
CA ASN A 88 15.54 -2.80 -19.97
C ASN A 88 15.48 -4.12 -19.19
N HIS A 89 16.56 -4.54 -18.52
CA HIS A 89 16.61 -5.82 -17.78
C HIS A 89 15.40 -5.97 -16.84
N SER A 90 15.07 -4.94 -16.06
CA SER A 90 13.92 -4.94 -15.15
C SER A 90 12.59 -4.99 -15.90
N MET A 91 12.46 -4.36 -17.07
CA MET A 91 11.20 -4.42 -17.84
C MET A 91 11.03 -5.76 -18.54
N ASN A 92 12.10 -6.54 -18.72
CA ASN A 92 12.11 -7.82 -19.43
C ASN A 92 12.03 -9.03 -18.48
N PHE A 93 12.32 -8.85 -17.20
CA PHE A 93 12.41 -9.91 -16.21
C PHE A 93 11.06 -10.50 -15.77
N VAL A 94 11.00 -11.83 -15.67
CA VAL A 94 9.94 -12.60 -14.99
C VAL A 94 10.63 -13.68 -14.15
N PHE A 95 10.18 -13.87 -12.91
CA PHE A 95 10.61 -14.97 -12.07
C PHE A 95 10.15 -16.32 -12.61
N GLU A 96 11.08 -17.27 -12.68
CA GLU A 96 10.73 -18.68 -12.78
C GLU A 96 10.06 -19.17 -11.49
N SER A 97 9.13 -20.13 -11.58
CA SER A 97 8.43 -20.67 -10.40
C SER A 97 9.37 -21.22 -9.34
N ILE A 98 10.48 -21.84 -9.74
CA ILE A 98 11.52 -22.32 -8.81
C ILE A 98 12.21 -21.17 -8.07
N SER A 99 12.37 -20.01 -8.72
CA SER A 99 12.92 -18.82 -8.07
C SER A 99 11.96 -18.29 -7.00
N ILE A 100 10.65 -18.28 -7.29
CA ILE A 100 9.62 -17.91 -6.30
C ILE A 100 9.65 -18.88 -5.11
N ASP A 101 9.75 -20.19 -5.34
CA ASP A 101 9.83 -21.19 -4.25
C ASP A 101 11.07 -21.00 -3.38
N ASN A 102 12.23 -20.77 -4.00
CA ASN A 102 13.47 -20.52 -3.27
C ASN A 102 13.40 -19.23 -2.44
N ILE A 103 12.92 -18.14 -3.03
CA ILE A 103 12.78 -16.85 -2.36
C ILE A 103 11.81 -16.97 -1.18
N THR A 104 10.63 -17.54 -1.42
CA THR A 104 9.61 -17.71 -0.38
C THR A 104 10.09 -18.65 0.74
N GLY A 105 10.79 -19.73 0.42
CA GLY A 105 11.39 -20.62 1.41
C GLY A 105 12.44 -19.96 2.31
N ILE A 106 13.26 -19.05 1.77
CA ILE A 106 14.21 -18.25 2.58
C ILE A 106 13.44 -17.31 3.51
N ILE A 107 12.42 -16.62 2.98
CA ILE A 107 11.58 -15.71 3.76
C ILE A 107 10.87 -16.48 4.89
N ASP A 108 10.43 -17.71 4.65
CA ASP A 108 9.80 -18.57 5.66
C ASP A 108 10.74 -18.90 6.80
N HIS A 109 11.98 -19.26 6.46
CA HIS A 109 13.01 -19.53 7.45
C HIS A 109 13.26 -18.30 8.31
N MET A 110 13.35 -17.12 7.70
CA MET A 110 13.50 -15.85 8.43
C MET A 110 12.29 -15.57 9.33
N HIS A 111 11.07 -15.75 8.81
CA HIS A 111 9.82 -15.54 9.53
C HIS A 111 9.73 -16.44 10.76
N HIS A 112 10.05 -17.73 10.58
CA HIS A 112 10.10 -18.71 11.65
C HIS A 112 11.15 -18.33 12.69
N VAL A 113 12.42 -18.19 12.29
CA VAL A 113 13.51 -17.95 13.25
C VAL A 113 13.31 -16.67 14.04
N LEU A 114 12.87 -15.59 13.39
CA LEU A 114 12.67 -14.28 14.02
C LEU A 114 11.30 -14.16 14.71
N ASN A 115 10.44 -15.18 14.62
CA ASN A 115 9.11 -15.23 15.22
C ASN A 115 8.30 -13.95 14.94
N THR A 116 8.28 -13.49 13.69
CA THR A 116 7.68 -12.19 13.30
C THR A 116 6.76 -12.35 12.10
N GLU A 117 5.58 -11.71 12.15
CA GLU A 117 4.68 -11.65 10.99
C GLU A 117 5.19 -10.67 9.91
N MET A 118 4.75 -10.87 8.66
CA MET A 118 5.10 -9.98 7.55
C MET A 118 4.12 -8.81 7.52
N ARG A 119 4.56 -7.66 8.02
CA ARG A 119 3.74 -6.46 8.14
C ARG A 119 3.48 -5.79 6.80
N SER A 120 4.47 -5.78 5.92
CA SER A 120 4.31 -5.18 4.60
C SER A 120 4.90 -6.02 3.49
N ILE A 121 4.26 -5.97 2.33
CA ILE A 121 4.70 -6.61 1.12
C ILE A 121 4.72 -5.57 0.01
N VAL A 122 5.86 -5.47 -0.68
CA VAL A 122 6.00 -4.72 -1.92
C VAL A 122 6.25 -5.73 -3.02
N ILE A 123 5.41 -5.76 -4.04
CA ILE A 123 5.51 -6.72 -5.15
C ILE A 123 5.48 -6.01 -6.49
N ASP A 124 6.40 -6.38 -7.38
CA ASP A 124 6.23 -6.12 -8.80
C ASP A 124 5.50 -7.30 -9.45
N ILE A 125 4.23 -7.10 -9.79
CA ILE A 125 3.42 -8.18 -10.36
C ILE A 125 3.82 -8.53 -11.79
N GLY A 126 4.58 -7.67 -12.48
CA GLY A 126 5.15 -7.95 -13.78
C GLY A 126 6.39 -8.85 -13.68
N HIS A 127 7.16 -8.73 -12.59
CA HIS A 127 8.25 -9.66 -12.25
C HIS A 127 7.69 -11.00 -11.77
N CYS A 128 6.56 -11.00 -11.07
CA CYS A 128 5.88 -12.23 -10.63
C CYS A 128 4.84 -12.78 -11.62
N PHE A 129 4.83 -12.31 -12.88
CA PHE A 129 3.84 -12.71 -13.89
C PHE A 129 3.74 -14.24 -14.02
N GLY A 130 2.51 -14.78 -13.95
CA GLY A 130 2.24 -16.22 -13.97
C GLY A 130 2.44 -16.92 -12.62
N ASN A 131 3.05 -16.25 -11.65
CA ASN A 131 3.34 -16.77 -10.32
C ASN A 131 2.60 -15.98 -9.20
N VAL A 132 1.83 -14.95 -9.53
CA VAL A 132 1.02 -14.23 -8.52
C VAL A 132 0.07 -15.16 -7.75
N PRO A 133 -0.66 -16.12 -8.38
CA PRO A 133 -1.50 -17.05 -7.62
C PRO A 133 -0.71 -17.85 -6.58
N ARG A 134 0.53 -18.22 -6.91
CA ARG A 134 1.45 -18.91 -5.99
C ARG A 134 1.87 -18.02 -4.83
N VAL A 135 2.18 -16.75 -5.09
CA VAL A 135 2.51 -15.77 -4.03
C VAL A 135 1.30 -15.53 -3.12
N VAL A 136 0.10 -15.38 -3.68
CA VAL A 136 -1.14 -15.22 -2.91
C VAL A 136 -1.40 -16.45 -2.03
N TYR A 137 -1.30 -17.66 -2.58
CA TYR A 137 -1.44 -18.90 -1.82
C TYR A 137 -0.41 -19.00 -0.69
N TRP A 138 0.85 -18.64 -0.98
CA TRP A 138 1.92 -18.60 0.00
C TRP A 138 1.59 -17.65 1.17
N LEU A 139 1.11 -16.44 0.89
CA LEU A 139 0.76 -15.45 1.91
C LEU A 139 -0.41 -15.89 2.78
N ASN A 140 -1.51 -16.33 2.16
CA ASN A 140 -2.72 -16.75 2.87
C ASN A 140 -2.50 -17.97 3.76
N ARG A 141 -1.48 -18.81 3.47
CA ARG A 141 -1.09 -19.92 4.35
C ARG A 141 -0.34 -19.51 5.61
N ARG A 142 0.22 -18.30 5.66
CA ARG A 142 1.06 -17.82 6.77
C ARG A 142 0.29 -16.95 7.74
N GLN A 143 -0.46 -16.01 7.19
CA GLN A 143 -1.16 -15.02 7.98
C GLN A 143 -2.50 -14.71 7.34
N GLU A 144 -3.48 -14.40 8.18
CA GLU A 144 -4.84 -14.07 7.74
C GLU A 144 -4.90 -12.73 6.99
N SER A 145 -3.99 -11.81 7.30
CA SER A 145 -4.01 -10.45 6.74
C SER A 145 -2.64 -9.80 6.74
N VAL A 146 -2.47 -8.80 5.88
CA VAL A 146 -1.26 -7.96 5.80
C VAL A 146 -1.64 -6.52 6.12
N ASP A 147 -0.79 -5.80 6.86
CA ASP A 147 -1.03 -4.40 7.17
C ASP A 147 -0.91 -3.52 5.92
N THR A 148 0.10 -3.76 5.08
CA THR A 148 0.40 -2.90 3.92
C THR A 148 0.83 -3.70 2.70
N LEU A 149 0.10 -3.52 1.59
CA LEU A 149 0.43 -4.07 0.29
C LEU A 149 0.76 -2.94 -0.69
N THR A 150 1.94 -2.99 -1.31
CA THR A 150 2.34 -2.10 -2.38
C THR A 150 2.56 -2.88 -3.66
N ILE A 151 1.82 -2.54 -4.70
CA ILE A 151 1.85 -3.21 -5.99
C ILE A 151 2.48 -2.27 -7.02
N ILE A 152 3.54 -2.76 -7.65
CA ILE A 152 4.10 -2.13 -8.84
C ILE A 152 3.58 -2.88 -10.06
N TYR A 153 2.74 -2.17 -10.83
CA TYR A 153 2.15 -2.68 -12.04
C TYR A 153 2.96 -2.16 -13.23
N ARG A 154 3.96 -2.94 -13.67
CA ARG A 154 4.81 -2.60 -14.83
C ARG A 154 4.36 -3.21 -16.15
N ARG A 155 3.64 -4.32 -16.07
CA ARG A 155 3.23 -5.12 -17.22
C ARG A 155 1.75 -5.47 -17.11
N PRO A 156 1.05 -5.60 -18.25
CA PRO A 156 -0.35 -5.98 -18.27
C PRO A 156 -0.58 -7.33 -17.60
N ASN A 157 -1.36 -7.33 -16.52
CA ASN A 157 -1.71 -8.52 -15.76
C ASN A 157 -2.94 -8.29 -14.87
N ASP A 158 -4.02 -7.80 -15.49
CA ASP A 158 -5.24 -7.39 -14.79
C ASP A 158 -5.86 -8.54 -13.99
N ASP A 159 -5.87 -9.74 -14.56
CA ASP A 159 -6.54 -10.89 -13.94
C ASP A 159 -5.82 -11.34 -12.67
N GLU A 160 -4.48 -11.37 -12.65
CA GLU A 160 -3.70 -11.70 -11.44
C GLU A 160 -3.72 -10.56 -10.40
N LEU A 161 -3.77 -9.31 -10.84
CA LEU A 161 -3.97 -8.20 -9.92
C LEU A 161 -5.34 -8.31 -9.23
N VAL A 162 -6.40 -8.53 -9.99
CA VAL A 162 -7.76 -8.67 -9.47
C VAL A 162 -7.84 -9.87 -8.52
N LEU A 163 -7.19 -10.99 -8.87
CA LEU A 163 -7.05 -12.14 -7.96
C LEU A 163 -6.40 -11.71 -6.64
N MET A 164 -5.24 -11.05 -6.69
CA MET A 164 -4.52 -10.61 -5.50
C MET A 164 -5.38 -9.70 -4.60
N LEU A 165 -6.08 -8.73 -5.20
CA LEU A 165 -6.93 -7.80 -4.45
C LEU A 165 -8.20 -8.43 -3.88
N LYS A 166 -8.68 -9.54 -4.45
CA LYS A 166 -9.83 -10.29 -3.94
C LYS A 166 -9.45 -11.26 -2.83
N GLU A 167 -8.32 -11.93 -2.97
CA GLU A 167 -7.92 -13.04 -2.10
C GLU A 167 -7.11 -12.59 -0.88
N LEU A 168 -6.42 -11.44 -0.94
CA LEU A 168 -5.65 -10.92 0.19
C LEU A 168 -6.48 -9.97 1.04
N LYS A 169 -6.51 -10.24 2.35
CA LYS A 169 -7.05 -9.31 3.34
C LYS A 169 -6.00 -8.27 3.72
N ILE A 170 -6.25 -7.01 3.36
CA ILE A 170 -5.35 -5.89 3.63
C ILE A 170 -6.01 -4.99 4.67
N ASN A 171 -5.33 -4.73 5.79
CA ASN A 171 -5.94 -3.98 6.89
C ASN A 171 -5.79 -2.46 6.72
N LYS A 172 -4.57 -1.99 6.45
CA LYS A 172 -4.25 -0.55 6.57
C LYS A 172 -4.03 0.12 5.22
N HIS A 173 -3.01 -0.29 4.46
CA HIS A 173 -2.59 0.46 3.27
C HIS A 173 -2.54 -0.42 2.02
N LEU A 174 -3.22 0.03 0.97
CA LEU A 174 -3.07 -0.49 -0.38
C LEU A 174 -2.52 0.61 -1.29
N ASN A 175 -1.33 0.39 -1.83
CA ASN A 175 -0.67 1.30 -2.77
C ASN A 175 -0.53 0.62 -4.13
N ILE A 176 -0.99 1.23 -5.21
CA ILE A 176 -0.85 0.70 -6.56
C ILE A 176 -0.17 1.74 -7.45
N SER A 177 1.03 1.42 -7.95
CA SER A 177 1.74 2.25 -8.91
C SER A 177 1.71 1.60 -10.29
N ILE A 178 0.94 2.16 -11.20
CA ILE A 178 0.91 1.81 -12.61
C ILE A 178 2.04 2.52 -13.35
N LYS A 179 2.92 1.75 -13.99
CA LYS A 179 3.88 2.27 -14.95
C LYS A 179 3.28 2.18 -16.35
N SER A 180 3.56 3.18 -17.19
CA SER A 180 2.95 3.39 -18.52
C SER A 180 2.75 2.08 -19.29
N THR A 181 1.50 1.67 -19.49
CA THR A 181 1.14 0.52 -20.31
C THR A 181 0.40 1.00 -21.55
N SER A 182 0.77 0.45 -22.71
CA SER A 182 0.08 0.66 -24.00
C SER A 182 -1.18 -0.19 -24.17
N HIS A 183 -1.61 -0.91 -23.13
CA HIS A 183 -2.61 -1.96 -23.24
C HIS A 183 -4.01 -1.45 -22.90
N PRO A 184 -5.04 -1.87 -23.64
CA PRO A 184 -6.42 -1.59 -23.31
C PRO A 184 -6.75 -2.25 -21.97
N ILE A 185 -7.44 -1.50 -21.13
CA ILE A 185 -7.55 -1.79 -19.71
C ILE A 185 -8.94 -2.25 -19.34
N LYS A 186 -9.02 -3.20 -18.41
CA LYS A 186 -10.26 -3.61 -17.76
C LYS A 186 -10.56 -2.73 -16.53
N PRO A 187 -11.81 -2.30 -16.32
CA PRO A 187 -12.20 -1.64 -15.08
C PRO A 187 -11.95 -2.52 -13.84
N LEU A 188 -11.54 -1.92 -12.73
CA LEU A 188 -11.23 -2.64 -11.49
C LEU A 188 -12.51 -3.06 -10.78
N ASN A 189 -13.02 -4.25 -11.11
CA ASN A 189 -14.23 -4.82 -10.52
C ASN A 189 -13.95 -5.48 -9.15
N VAL A 190 -13.46 -4.69 -8.18
CA VAL A 190 -13.16 -5.13 -6.81
C VAL A 190 -13.74 -4.14 -5.81
N LYS A 191 -14.40 -4.64 -4.77
CA LYS A 191 -14.83 -3.83 -3.63
C LYS A 191 -13.69 -3.74 -2.62
N LEU A 192 -13.03 -2.59 -2.57
CA LEU A 192 -11.94 -2.36 -1.64
C LEU A 192 -12.46 -2.03 -0.23
N LYS A 193 -11.81 -2.62 0.78
CA LYS A 193 -11.99 -2.29 2.19
C LYS A 193 -10.62 -2.21 2.85
N VAL A 194 -10.07 -1.00 2.95
CA VAL A 194 -8.75 -0.70 3.52
C VAL A 194 -8.80 0.67 4.18
N ASP A 195 -7.95 0.96 5.17
CA ASP A 195 -7.96 2.31 5.76
C ASP A 195 -7.47 3.37 4.75
N CYS A 196 -6.40 3.07 4.01
CA CYS A 196 -5.81 3.95 3.01
C CYS A 196 -5.67 3.25 1.66
N PHE A 197 -6.23 3.87 0.63
CA PHE A 197 -6.06 3.47 -0.74
C PHE A 197 -5.36 4.57 -1.53
N TRP A 198 -4.21 4.23 -2.10
CA TRP A 198 -3.43 5.11 -2.96
C TRP A 198 -3.20 4.47 -4.31
N MET A 199 -3.48 5.20 -5.38
CA MET A 199 -3.23 4.73 -6.73
C MET A 199 -2.64 5.84 -7.62
N ARG A 200 -1.53 5.53 -8.29
CA ARG A 200 -0.86 6.47 -9.21
C ARG A 200 -0.51 5.83 -10.55
N GLY A 201 -0.51 6.65 -11.59
CA GLY A 201 -0.22 6.27 -12.98
C GLY A 201 -1.50 6.05 -13.78
N GLY A 202 -1.35 5.47 -14.98
CA GLY A 202 -2.50 5.15 -15.83
C GLY A 202 -3.26 6.36 -16.36
N TYR A 203 -2.57 7.46 -16.69
CA TYR A 203 -3.13 8.77 -17.06
C TYR A 203 -4.22 8.77 -18.16
N SER A 204 -4.32 7.71 -18.94
CA SER A 204 -5.30 7.53 -20.03
C SER A 204 -6.31 6.41 -19.77
N SER A 205 -6.45 5.94 -18.53
CA SER A 205 -6.98 4.61 -18.28
C SER A 205 -8.17 4.51 -17.31
N PRO A 206 -9.27 3.81 -17.67
CA PRO A 206 -10.52 3.78 -16.92
C PRO A 206 -10.56 2.72 -15.78
N TRP A 207 -9.44 2.45 -15.11
CA TRP A 207 -9.41 1.47 -13.99
C TRP A 207 -10.42 1.80 -12.91
N ILE A 208 -10.49 3.09 -12.58
CA ILE A 208 -11.32 3.62 -11.51
C ILE A 208 -12.30 4.61 -12.11
N SER A 209 -13.58 4.33 -11.91
CA SER A 209 -14.68 5.26 -12.14
C SER A 209 -15.14 5.83 -10.81
N LEU A 210 -15.98 6.87 -10.85
CA LEU A 210 -16.63 7.37 -9.64
C LEU A 210 -17.54 6.35 -8.98
N ASP A 211 -18.17 5.46 -9.77
CA ASP A 211 -19.01 4.39 -9.23
C ASP A 211 -18.15 3.38 -8.44
N HIS A 212 -16.89 3.15 -8.84
CA HIS A 212 -15.95 2.38 -8.01
C HIS A 212 -15.63 3.11 -6.71
N ILE A 213 -15.25 4.40 -6.81
CA ILE A 213 -14.91 5.22 -5.64
C ILE A 213 -16.08 5.21 -4.64
N ALA A 214 -17.31 5.45 -5.10
CA ALA A 214 -18.52 5.47 -4.27
C ALA A 214 -18.79 4.15 -3.52
N ASN A 215 -18.31 3.02 -4.07
CA ASN A 215 -18.49 1.69 -3.51
C ASN A 215 -17.34 1.22 -2.59
N PHE A 216 -16.21 1.94 -2.56
CA PHE A 216 -15.10 1.61 -1.68
C PHE A 216 -15.41 1.89 -0.21
N ASP A 217 -14.96 0.99 0.66
CA ASP A 217 -15.03 1.11 2.11
C ASP A 217 -13.65 1.52 2.66
N CYS A 218 -13.23 2.75 2.30
CA CYS A 218 -11.94 3.32 2.68
C CYS A 218 -12.10 4.58 3.55
N ILE A 219 -11.10 4.85 4.39
CA ILE A 219 -11.01 6.09 5.17
C ILE A 219 -10.34 7.18 4.33
N HIS A 220 -9.25 6.83 3.65
CA HIS A 220 -8.44 7.73 2.85
C HIS A 220 -8.31 7.22 1.42
N ILE A 221 -8.60 8.06 0.44
CA ILE A 221 -8.49 7.74 -0.99
C ILE A 221 -7.65 8.84 -1.68
N ASP A 222 -6.50 8.46 -2.23
CA ASP A 222 -5.64 9.34 -3.04
C ASP A 222 -5.47 8.76 -4.45
N LEU A 223 -5.98 9.50 -5.43
CA LEU A 223 -6.02 9.16 -6.85
C LEU A 223 -5.49 10.34 -7.68
N THR A 224 -4.44 11.03 -7.22
CA THR A 224 -3.93 12.30 -7.82
C THR A 224 -3.43 12.17 -9.28
N THR A 225 -3.56 11.02 -9.92
CA THR A 225 -3.27 10.83 -11.36
C THR A 225 -4.53 10.52 -12.18
N TYR A 226 -5.68 10.36 -11.53
CA TYR A 226 -6.97 10.13 -12.17
C TYR A 226 -7.72 11.45 -12.28
N SER A 227 -8.26 11.68 -13.48
CA SER A 227 -8.91 12.92 -13.86
C SER A 227 -10.39 12.68 -14.13
N PHE A 228 -11.23 13.53 -13.54
CA PHE A 228 -12.68 13.52 -13.70
C PHE A 228 -13.17 14.89 -14.17
N THR A 229 -14.32 14.97 -14.82
CA THR A 229 -14.89 16.26 -15.21
C THR A 229 -15.63 16.93 -14.05
N SER A 230 -16.01 18.20 -14.22
CA SER A 230 -16.87 18.89 -13.24
C SER A 230 -18.21 18.17 -13.05
N PHE A 231 -18.77 17.61 -14.14
CA PHE A 231 -20.03 16.86 -14.12
C PHE A 231 -19.90 15.53 -13.36
N ASP A 232 -18.81 14.81 -13.61
CA ASP A 232 -18.47 13.60 -12.86
C ASP A 232 -18.43 13.93 -11.37
N MET A 233 -17.67 14.95 -10.98
CA MET A 233 -17.54 15.31 -9.58
C MET A 233 -18.86 15.78 -8.95
N ASN A 234 -19.71 16.53 -9.68
CA ASN A 234 -21.06 16.87 -9.20
C ASN A 234 -21.89 15.60 -8.89
N ARG A 235 -21.85 14.60 -9.78
CA ARG A 235 -22.50 13.30 -9.56
C ARG A 235 -21.96 12.60 -8.32
N TYR A 236 -20.64 12.59 -8.12
CA TYR A 236 -20.02 12.02 -6.93
C TYR A 236 -20.46 12.75 -5.64
N LEU A 237 -20.44 14.08 -5.63
CA LEU A 237 -20.84 14.88 -4.48
C LEU A 237 -22.30 14.60 -4.08
N LYS A 238 -23.21 14.52 -5.06
CA LYS A 238 -24.62 14.11 -4.85
C LYS A 238 -24.73 12.71 -4.24
N ALA A 239 -23.93 11.75 -4.73
CA ALA A 239 -23.90 10.39 -4.20
C ALA A 239 -23.37 10.34 -2.74
N TRP A 240 -22.32 11.12 -2.44
CA TRP A 240 -21.79 11.22 -1.08
C TRP A 240 -22.80 11.86 -0.13
N MET A 241 -23.47 12.95 -0.52
CA MET A 241 -24.54 13.57 0.27
C MET A 241 -25.70 12.59 0.53
N SER A 242 -25.93 11.67 -0.41
CA SER A 242 -26.92 10.59 -0.30
C SER A 242 -26.47 9.40 0.56
N GLY A 243 -25.21 9.36 1.01
CA GLY A 243 -24.71 8.39 1.98
C GLY A 243 -23.68 7.37 1.48
N CYS A 244 -23.12 7.52 0.26
CA CYS A 244 -22.01 6.65 -0.15
C CYS A 244 -20.73 6.96 0.66
N ASN A 245 -19.77 6.03 0.66
CA ASN A 245 -18.50 6.13 1.40
C ASN A 245 -18.64 6.57 2.87
N SER A 246 -19.37 5.79 3.67
CA SER A 246 -19.67 6.13 5.08
C SER A 246 -18.41 6.28 5.96
N ARG A 247 -17.32 5.56 5.67
CA ARG A 247 -16.04 5.63 6.40
C ARG A 247 -15.05 6.66 5.86
N MET A 248 -15.30 7.26 4.69
CA MET A 248 -14.33 8.14 4.05
C MET A 248 -14.22 9.48 4.80
N GLU A 249 -12.99 9.83 5.13
CA GLU A 249 -12.59 11.08 5.77
C GLU A 249 -11.79 11.97 4.81
N TYR A 250 -11.14 11.38 3.79
CA TYR A 250 -10.34 12.11 2.82
C TYR A 250 -10.43 11.54 1.41
N LEU A 251 -10.62 12.43 0.43
CA LEU A 251 -10.56 12.14 -1.00
C LEU A 251 -9.67 13.15 -1.72
N CYS A 252 -8.77 12.67 -2.57
CA CYS A 252 -7.96 13.50 -3.46
C CYS A 252 -7.87 12.91 -4.87
N LEU A 253 -8.13 13.74 -5.89
CA LEU A 253 -8.12 13.37 -7.31
C LEU A 253 -7.95 14.63 -8.18
N ASN A 254 -7.82 14.46 -9.49
CA ASN A 254 -7.76 15.59 -10.42
C ASN A 254 -9.11 15.87 -11.08
N VAL A 255 -9.36 17.15 -11.37
CA VAL A 255 -10.48 17.63 -12.17
C VAL A 255 -9.95 18.28 -13.43
N ILE A 256 -10.43 17.81 -14.58
CA ILE A 256 -10.16 18.35 -15.91
C ILE A 256 -11.44 18.96 -16.48
N ARG A 257 -11.34 19.74 -17.57
CA ARG A 257 -12.50 20.40 -18.20
C ARG A 257 -13.36 21.10 -17.15
N TYR A 258 -12.71 21.92 -16.33
CA TYR A 258 -13.40 22.62 -15.26
C TYR A 258 -14.36 23.65 -15.85
N SER A 259 -15.66 23.51 -15.55
CA SER A 259 -16.72 24.36 -16.12
C SER A 259 -17.24 25.42 -15.14
N GLY A 260 -16.49 25.67 -14.05
CA GLY A 260 -16.87 26.63 -13.02
C GLY A 260 -17.51 25.98 -11.79
N HIS A 261 -17.60 26.78 -10.72
CA HIS A 261 -18.07 26.32 -9.41
C HIS A 261 -19.55 25.90 -9.47
N GLU A 262 -20.36 26.66 -10.20
CA GLU A 262 -21.79 26.39 -10.39
C GLU A 262 -22.08 25.00 -10.97
N THR A 263 -21.28 24.54 -11.94
CA THR A 263 -21.45 23.18 -12.50
C THR A 263 -21.13 22.09 -11.48
N LEU A 264 -20.13 22.33 -10.63
CA LEU A 264 -19.71 21.38 -9.61
C LEU A 264 -20.75 21.28 -8.49
N THR A 265 -21.44 22.38 -8.17
CA THR A 265 -22.40 22.48 -7.07
C THR A 265 -23.87 22.52 -7.52
N ASP A 266 -24.13 22.29 -8.80
CA ASP A 266 -25.49 22.27 -9.35
C ASP A 266 -26.38 21.26 -8.60
N GLY A 267 -27.54 21.71 -8.13
CA GLY A 267 -28.51 20.89 -7.42
C GLY A 267 -28.08 20.39 -6.04
N ILE A 268 -27.04 20.98 -5.42
CA ILE A 268 -26.65 20.70 -4.04
C ILE A 268 -26.59 21.97 -3.19
N TYR A 269 -27.03 21.90 -1.94
CA TYR A 269 -26.87 22.99 -0.98
C TYR A 269 -25.43 23.01 -0.47
N VAL A 270 -24.75 24.13 -0.69
CA VAL A 270 -23.36 24.36 -0.29
C VAL A 270 -23.21 25.72 0.34
N GLU A 271 -22.21 25.85 1.21
CA GLU A 271 -21.85 27.12 1.85
C GLU A 271 -20.38 27.40 1.58
N ASP A 272 -20.08 28.53 0.93
CA ASP A 272 -18.70 28.92 0.73
C ASP A 272 -18.06 29.33 2.05
N ASN A 273 -16.96 28.68 2.41
CA ASN A 273 -16.14 29.09 3.52
C ASN A 273 -15.33 30.34 3.12
N THR A 274 -15.98 31.50 3.24
CA THR A 274 -15.39 32.82 3.02
C THR A 274 -14.53 33.29 4.21
N SER A 275 -14.58 32.57 5.34
CA SER A 275 -13.88 32.94 6.56
C SER A 275 -12.36 32.69 6.47
N SER A 276 -11.59 33.45 7.23
CA SER A 276 -10.15 33.22 7.48
C SER A 276 -9.86 31.96 8.31
N ILE A 277 -10.85 31.07 8.50
CA ILE A 277 -10.73 29.86 9.32
C ILE A 277 -9.96 28.82 8.54
N VAL A 278 -8.70 28.66 8.93
CA VAL A 278 -7.84 27.58 8.49
C VAL A 278 -8.17 26.31 9.27
N ARG A 279 -8.63 25.26 8.58
CA ARG A 279 -8.81 23.93 9.17
C ARG A 279 -7.70 23.00 8.71
N SER A 280 -7.12 22.24 9.63
CA SER A 280 -6.14 21.20 9.32
C SER A 280 -6.73 19.83 9.59
N TYR A 281 -6.73 18.98 8.57
CA TYR A 281 -6.98 17.56 8.74
C TYR A 281 -5.65 16.83 8.90
N THR A 282 -5.47 16.20 10.05
CA THR A 282 -4.29 15.38 10.35
C THR A 282 -4.76 13.95 10.53
N ASN A 283 -4.11 13.03 9.84
CA ASN A 283 -4.30 11.60 10.00
C ASN A 283 -2.90 10.97 10.11
N GLN A 284 -2.74 9.89 10.88
CA GLN A 284 -1.46 9.16 10.99
C GLN A 284 -0.88 8.74 9.63
N ILE A 285 -1.75 8.63 8.61
CA ILE A 285 -1.43 8.26 7.23
C ILE A 285 -0.86 9.45 6.44
N LEU A 286 -1.25 10.68 6.77
CA LEU A 286 -0.78 11.89 6.10
C LEU A 286 0.60 12.29 6.64
N ARG A 287 1.62 12.30 5.78
CA ARG A 287 2.96 12.83 6.13
C ARG A 287 2.92 14.31 6.51
N THR A 288 2.01 15.05 5.93
CA THR A 288 1.78 16.47 6.19
C THR A 288 0.28 16.72 6.37
N PRO A 289 -0.12 17.55 7.36
CA PRO A 289 -1.53 17.90 7.53
C PRO A 289 -2.12 18.48 6.24
N CYS A 290 -3.34 18.09 5.91
CA CYS A 290 -4.06 18.70 4.81
C CYS A 290 -4.72 19.99 5.30
N VAL A 291 -4.17 21.12 4.87
CA VAL A 291 -4.62 22.45 5.29
C VAL A 291 -5.64 23.00 4.29
N PHE A 292 -6.78 23.42 4.81
CA PHE A 292 -7.88 24.09 4.12
C PHE A 292 -8.01 25.51 4.66
N GLU A 293 -7.47 26.48 3.94
CA GLU A 293 -7.59 27.91 4.25
C GLU A 293 -8.92 28.50 3.77
N ARG A 294 -9.56 27.82 2.80
CA ARG A 294 -10.85 28.11 2.17
C ARG A 294 -11.46 26.80 1.69
N GLY A 295 -12.66 26.87 1.12
CA GLY A 295 -13.30 25.76 0.43
C GLY A 295 -14.81 25.89 0.46
N THR A 296 -15.49 24.89 -0.07
CA THR A 296 -16.94 24.85 -0.13
C THR A 296 -17.42 23.77 0.82
N ASN A 297 -18.22 24.17 1.79
CA ASN A 297 -18.79 23.30 2.80
C ASN A 297 -20.06 22.63 2.25
N MET A 298 -20.26 21.39 2.65
CA MET A 298 -21.47 20.63 2.37
C MET A 298 -21.82 19.76 3.57
N ARG A 299 -23.08 19.36 3.65
CA ARG A 299 -23.57 18.50 4.72
C ARG A 299 -24.25 17.26 4.14
N ARG A 300 -23.86 16.10 4.66
CA ARG A 300 -24.49 14.83 4.31
C ARG A 300 -25.80 14.66 5.07
N LYS A 301 -26.70 13.82 4.55
CA LYS A 301 -28.01 13.53 5.16
C LYS A 301 -27.95 13.03 6.60
N ASP A 302 -26.85 12.39 7.00
CA ASP A 302 -26.62 11.88 8.36
C ASP A 302 -26.03 12.93 9.31
N GLY A 303 -25.89 14.18 8.85
CA GLY A 303 -25.45 15.31 9.65
C GLY A 303 -23.96 15.63 9.53
N ARG A 304 -23.14 14.73 8.97
CA ARG A 304 -21.68 14.96 8.83
C ARG A 304 -21.37 16.09 7.87
N SER A 305 -20.39 16.92 8.24
CA SER A 305 -19.93 18.04 7.43
C SER A 305 -18.66 17.71 6.69
N ALA A 306 -18.58 18.15 5.44
CA ALA A 306 -17.37 18.05 4.63
C ALA A 306 -17.02 19.40 4.00
N THR A 307 -15.75 19.59 3.69
CA THR A 307 -15.25 20.74 2.93
C THR A 307 -14.44 20.21 1.76
N PHE A 308 -14.70 20.74 0.56
CA PHE A 308 -13.87 20.47 -0.60
C PHE A 308 -13.23 21.74 -1.16
N GLN A 309 -12.12 21.59 -1.87
CA GLN A 309 -11.47 22.68 -2.58
C GLN A 309 -10.92 22.19 -3.92
N LEU A 310 -10.81 23.12 -4.87
CA LEU A 310 -10.06 22.95 -6.10
C LEU A 310 -8.88 23.91 -6.08
N LYS A 311 -7.67 23.40 -6.32
CA LYS A 311 -6.48 24.24 -6.54
C LYS A 311 -5.93 23.95 -7.93
N PRO A 312 -5.65 24.97 -8.77
CA PRO A 312 -5.01 24.74 -10.05
C PRO A 312 -3.62 24.12 -9.84
N ILE A 313 -3.29 23.12 -10.65
CA ILE A 313 -1.97 22.52 -10.73
C ILE A 313 -1.27 23.20 -11.92
N ALA A 314 -0.06 23.72 -11.69
CA ALA A 314 0.76 24.20 -12.80
C ALA A 314 1.12 23.02 -13.71
N THR A 315 0.68 23.07 -14.96
CA THR A 315 1.01 22.08 -16.00
C THR A 315 1.65 22.80 -17.18
N ASP A 316 2.63 22.17 -17.83
CA ASP A 316 3.26 22.69 -19.05
C ASP A 316 2.33 22.62 -20.28
N ASN A 317 1.12 22.08 -20.12
CA ASN A 317 0.13 21.85 -21.18
C ASN A 317 -0.95 22.94 -21.21
N SER A 318 -1.67 23.05 -22.34
CA SER A 318 -2.76 24.02 -22.55
C SER A 318 -4.03 23.74 -21.72
N GLU A 319 -4.23 22.52 -21.20
CA GLU A 319 -5.38 22.20 -20.35
C GLU A 319 -5.03 22.37 -18.86
N THR A 320 -5.75 23.26 -18.18
CA THR A 320 -5.62 23.46 -16.73
C THR A 320 -6.22 22.29 -15.99
N ILE A 321 -5.40 21.63 -15.15
CA ILE A 321 -5.83 20.55 -14.26
C ILE A 321 -6.00 21.13 -12.85
N PHE A 322 -7.08 20.76 -12.16
CA PHE A 322 -7.34 21.16 -10.78
C PHE A 322 -7.17 19.98 -9.83
N LEU A 323 -6.43 20.17 -8.75
CA LEU A 323 -6.39 19.22 -7.64
C LEU A 323 -7.67 19.40 -6.81
N PHE A 324 -8.55 18.39 -6.83
CA PHE A 324 -9.68 18.31 -5.93
C PHE A 324 -9.25 17.62 -4.63
N ARG A 325 -9.58 18.24 -3.50
CA ARG A 325 -9.43 17.65 -2.17
C ARG A 325 -10.72 17.84 -1.39
N MET A 326 -11.18 16.78 -0.74
CA MET A 326 -12.34 16.79 0.14
C MET A 326 -11.97 16.14 1.47
N VAL A 327 -12.38 16.78 2.56
CA VAL A 327 -12.26 16.27 3.92
C VAL A 327 -13.63 16.18 4.55
N VAL A 328 -13.93 15.06 5.21
CA VAL A 328 -15.07 14.93 6.12
C VAL A 328 -14.57 15.15 7.52
N TRP A 329 -15.19 16.07 8.23
CA TRP A 329 -14.77 16.44 9.56
C TRP A 329 -15.39 15.50 10.59
N PRO A 330 -14.63 15.08 11.61
CA PRO A 330 -15.23 14.37 12.73
C PRO A 330 -16.30 15.26 13.37
N ASP A 331 -17.38 14.64 13.85
CA ASP A 331 -18.41 15.35 14.59
C ASP A 331 -17.75 16.09 15.75
N VAL A 332 -18.03 17.38 15.88
CA VAL A 332 -17.53 18.18 17.01
C VAL A 332 -18.21 17.60 18.25
N VAL A 333 -17.48 16.79 19.01
CA VAL A 333 -17.90 16.43 20.37
C VAL A 333 -17.76 17.72 21.18
N TYR A 334 -18.88 18.42 21.36
CA TYR A 334 -18.99 19.56 22.26
C TYR A 334 -18.88 19.12 23.71
#